data_AF-A0AB34Z5D5-F1
#
_entry.id   AF-A0AB34Z5D5-F1
#
_cell.length_a   1.000
_cell.length_b   1.000
_cell.length_c   1.000
_cell.angle_alpha   90.00
_cell.angle_beta   90.00
_cell.angle_gamma   90.00
#
_symmetry.space_group_name_H-M   'P 1'
#
loop_
_entity.id
_entity.type
_entity.pdbx_description
1 polymer ?
#
loop_
_entity_poly.entity_id
_entity_poly.type
_entity_poly.pdbx_seq_one_letter_code
_entity_poly.pdbx_strand_id
1 'polypeptide(L)'
;MNQSKETLLFQFKNNTIDYKKEVIAGITTFLSMAYIIAVNPAILSSTGMPIGALVTATCLTSAFSSILMGLYTNTPIALAPGMGLNAFFAFSVVIGMNIPWQVALAAVFVEGLIFIVLSLSRARESIVNSIPVNLKYSITVGIGLFIAFIGFVNGGIVIKNDATLVGIGSFIDLKVLFTFLGLFFIVIFEQLNVRG
;
A
#
# COMPACT_ATOMS: atom_id res chain seq x y z
N MET A 1 11.80 -13.03 -28.30
CA MET A 1 10.62 -13.63 -27.66
C MET A 1 9.44 -12.68 -27.90
N ASN A 2 8.95 -12.65 -29.15
CA ASN A 2 7.83 -11.81 -29.59
C ASN A 2 6.54 -12.61 -29.47
N GLN A 3 5.81 -12.43 -28.37
CA GLN A 3 4.36 -12.59 -28.41
C GLN A 3 3.78 -11.19 -28.55
N SER A 4 3.12 -10.95 -29.68
CA SER A 4 2.32 -9.75 -29.92
C SER A 4 1.38 -9.56 -28.74
N LYS A 5 1.57 -8.49 -27.96
CA LYS A 5 0.63 -8.06 -26.93
C LYS A 5 -0.68 -7.68 -27.61
N GLU A 6 -1.54 -8.65 -27.85
CA GLU A 6 -2.92 -8.36 -28.26
C GLU A 6 -3.55 -7.51 -27.16
N THR A 7 -4.15 -6.39 -27.55
CA THR A 7 -4.83 -5.49 -26.61
C THR A 7 -6.00 -6.24 -25.95
N LEU A 8 -6.29 -5.99 -24.68
CA LEU A 8 -7.45 -6.55 -23.96
C LEU A 8 -8.73 -6.47 -24.82
N LEU A 9 -8.94 -5.35 -25.51
CA LEU A 9 -10.05 -5.14 -26.46
C LEU A 9 -10.07 -6.13 -27.64
N PHE A 10 -8.91 -6.54 -28.13
CA PHE A 10 -8.78 -7.53 -29.20
C PHE A 10 -9.08 -8.95 -28.69
N GLN A 11 -8.68 -9.27 -27.46
CA GLN A 11 -9.01 -10.55 -26.81
C GLN A 11 -10.50 -10.69 -26.51
N PHE A 12 -11.17 -9.60 -26.09
CA PHE A 12 -12.64 -9.56 -25.96
C PHE A 12 -13.34 -9.79 -27.30
N LYS A 13 -12.76 -9.29 -28.41
CA LYS A 13 -13.33 -9.43 -29.77
C LYS A 13 -13.18 -10.84 -30.35
N ASN A 14 -12.07 -11.54 -30.05
CA ASN A 14 -11.81 -12.89 -30.56
C ASN A 14 -12.38 -14.01 -29.68
N ASN A 15 -13.12 -13.67 -28.60
CA ASN A 15 -13.80 -14.62 -27.71
C ASN A 15 -12.86 -15.69 -27.09
N THR A 16 -11.58 -15.35 -26.92
CA THR A 16 -10.55 -16.21 -26.33
C THR A 16 -10.52 -16.13 -24.79
N ILE A 17 -11.39 -15.31 -24.20
CA ILE A 17 -11.44 -15.02 -22.76
C ILE A 17 -12.42 -15.95 -22.04
N ASP A 18 -11.96 -16.54 -20.94
CA ASP A 18 -12.81 -17.26 -19.99
C ASP A 18 -13.32 -16.29 -18.93
N TYR A 19 -14.54 -15.78 -19.12
CA TYR A 19 -15.17 -14.81 -18.22
C TYR A 19 -15.24 -15.29 -16.77
N LYS A 20 -15.38 -16.60 -16.53
CA LYS A 20 -15.43 -17.14 -15.17
C LYS A 20 -14.06 -17.00 -14.49
N LYS A 21 -12.97 -17.28 -15.21
CA LYS A 21 -11.61 -17.11 -14.69
C LYS A 21 -11.30 -15.64 -14.42
N GLU A 22 -11.68 -14.74 -15.32
CA GLU A 22 -11.45 -13.30 -15.15
C GLU A 22 -12.17 -12.72 -13.92
N VAL A 23 -13.44 -13.10 -13.71
CA VAL A 23 -14.20 -12.67 -12.53
C VAL A 23 -13.55 -13.19 -11.24
N ILE A 24 -13.15 -14.46 -11.20
CA ILE A 24 -12.48 -15.04 -10.03
C ILE A 24 -11.14 -14.33 -9.78
N ALA A 25 -10.34 -14.09 -10.83
CA ALA A 25 -9.06 -13.39 -10.72
C ALA A 25 -9.23 -11.93 -10.24
N GLY A 26 -10.28 -11.25 -10.70
CA GLY A 26 -10.63 -9.91 -10.23
C GLY A 26 -11.03 -9.91 -8.75
N ILE A 27 -11.85 -10.87 -8.31
CA ILE A 27 -12.27 -10.99 -6.91
C ILE A 27 -11.08 -11.34 -6.01
N THR A 28 -10.22 -12.29 -6.39
CA THR A 28 -9.04 -12.64 -5.59
C THR A 28 -8.10 -11.45 -5.47
N THR A 29 -7.81 -10.76 -6.58
CA THR A 29 -6.97 -9.54 -6.58
C THR A 29 -7.57 -8.45 -5.68
N PHE A 30 -8.88 -8.23 -5.76
CA PHE A 30 -9.59 -7.27 -4.89
C PHE A 30 -9.45 -7.65 -3.41
N LEU A 31 -9.72 -8.91 -3.07
CA LEU A 31 -9.64 -9.40 -1.69
C LEU A 31 -8.22 -9.30 -1.12
N SER A 32 -7.19 -9.56 -1.94
CA SER A 32 -5.79 -9.39 -1.53
C SER A 32 -5.43 -7.95 -1.13
N MET A 33 -6.10 -6.95 -1.71
CA MET A 33 -5.85 -5.54 -1.41
C MET A 33 -6.93 -4.90 -0.51
N ALA A 34 -8.03 -5.61 -0.23
CA ALA A 34 -9.18 -5.07 0.49
C ALA A 34 -8.83 -4.54 1.90
N TYR A 35 -7.76 -5.06 2.51
CA TYR A 35 -7.27 -4.56 3.81
C TYR A 35 -6.94 -3.06 3.78
N ILE A 36 -6.55 -2.50 2.62
CA ILE A 36 -6.24 -1.08 2.43
C ILE A 36 -7.45 -0.20 2.75
N ILE A 37 -8.67 -0.70 2.53
CA ILE A 37 -9.93 0.02 2.81
C ILE A 37 -10.06 0.34 4.31
N ALA A 38 -9.54 -0.53 5.18
CA ALA A 38 -9.54 -0.32 6.63
C ALA A 38 -8.26 0.36 7.12
N VAL A 39 -7.10 -0.11 6.65
CA VAL A 39 -5.80 0.32 7.21
C VAL A 39 -5.43 1.72 6.75
N ASN A 40 -5.68 2.11 5.50
CA ASN A 40 -5.31 3.43 5.02
C ASN A 40 -6.05 4.56 5.77
N PRO A 41 -7.39 4.51 5.93
CA PRO A 41 -8.09 5.50 6.74
C PRO A 41 -7.69 5.47 8.21
N ALA A 42 -7.38 4.31 8.78
CA ALA A 42 -6.92 4.21 10.17
C ALA A 42 -5.59 4.95 10.39
N ILE A 43 -4.65 4.86 9.44
CA ILE A 43 -3.38 5.58 9.49
C ILE A 43 -3.62 7.07 9.27
N LEU A 44 -4.29 7.46 8.18
CA LEU A 44 -4.42 8.86 7.80
C LEU A 44 -5.35 9.65 8.72
N SER A 45 -6.36 9.05 9.33
CA SER A 45 -7.25 9.72 10.29
C SER A 45 -6.54 10.16 11.57
N SER A 46 -5.39 9.57 11.92
CA SER A 46 -4.55 10.03 13.03
C SER A 46 -4.05 11.48 12.86
N THR A 47 -4.06 12.00 11.64
CA THR A 47 -3.71 13.39 11.31
C THR A 47 -4.87 14.38 11.41
N GLY A 48 -6.08 13.91 11.74
CA GLY A 48 -7.31 14.71 11.78
C GLY A 48 -8.13 14.70 10.47
N MET A 49 -7.76 13.88 9.50
CA MET A 49 -8.51 13.72 8.25
C MET A 49 -9.80 12.90 8.43
N PRO A 50 -10.91 13.27 7.76
CA PRO A 50 -12.19 12.57 7.90
C PRO A 50 -12.16 11.17 7.26
N ILE A 51 -12.43 10.13 8.08
CA ILE A 51 -12.37 8.71 7.68
C ILE A 51 -13.24 8.41 6.45
N GLY A 52 -14.47 8.90 6.41
CA GLY A 52 -15.39 8.64 5.29
C GLY A 52 -14.83 9.13 3.96
N ALA A 53 -14.26 10.33 3.93
CA ALA A 53 -13.63 10.87 2.73
C ALA A 53 -12.37 10.08 2.32
N LEU A 54 -11.57 9.63 3.30
CA LEU A 54 -10.38 8.82 3.04
C LEU A 54 -10.71 7.47 2.41
N VAL A 55 -11.76 6.79 2.90
CA VAL A 55 -12.26 5.53 2.31
C VAL A 55 -12.69 5.77 0.87
N THR A 56 -13.56 6.76 0.64
CA THR A 56 -14.11 7.06 -0.68
C THR A 56 -13.01 7.45 -1.66
N ALA A 57 -12.09 8.34 -1.27
CA ALA A 57 -10.97 8.75 -2.10
C ALA A 57 -10.10 7.55 -2.48
N THR A 58 -9.71 6.72 -1.50
CA THR A 58 -8.86 5.54 -1.72
C THR A 58 -9.50 4.56 -2.70
N CYS A 59 -10.76 4.19 -2.47
CA CYS A 59 -11.46 3.24 -3.31
C CYS A 59 -11.64 3.78 -4.75
N LEU A 60 -12.05 5.03 -4.89
CA LEU A 60 -12.28 5.65 -6.20
C LEU A 60 -10.97 5.81 -6.99
N THR A 61 -9.90 6.32 -6.36
CA THR A 61 -8.62 6.52 -7.06
C THR A 61 -7.98 5.18 -7.42
N SER A 62 -8.07 4.17 -6.55
CA SER A 62 -7.50 2.84 -6.81
C SER A 62 -8.27 2.11 -7.91
N ALA A 63 -9.61 2.19 -7.90
CA ALA A 63 -10.44 1.65 -8.96
C ALA A 63 -10.14 2.33 -10.30
N PHE A 64 -10.13 3.67 -10.33
CA PHE A 64 -9.83 4.43 -11.54
C PHE A 64 -8.44 4.12 -12.09
N SER A 65 -7.40 4.10 -11.23
CA SER A 65 -6.02 3.83 -11.64
C SER A 65 -5.86 2.40 -12.13
N SER A 66 -6.47 1.42 -11.46
CA SER A 66 -6.41 0.01 -11.87
C SER A 66 -7.13 -0.22 -13.21
N ILE A 67 -8.28 0.42 -13.42
CA ILE A 67 -9.00 0.38 -14.71
C ILE A 67 -8.15 1.00 -15.82
N LEU A 68 -7.52 2.16 -15.55
CA LEU A 68 -6.64 2.81 -16.52
C LEU A 68 -5.45 1.91 -16.89
N MET A 69 -4.87 1.21 -15.91
CA MET A 69 -3.77 0.28 -16.12
C MET A 69 -4.17 -0.96 -16.95
N GLY A 70 -5.40 -1.43 -16.77
CA GLY A 70 -5.97 -2.47 -17.62
C GLY A 70 -6.20 -1.98 -19.06
N LEU A 71 -6.92 -0.88 -19.23
CA LEU A 71 -7.39 -0.42 -20.55
C LEU A 71 -6.29 0.23 -21.39
N TYR A 72 -5.42 1.05 -20.78
CA TYR A 72 -4.45 1.87 -21.52
C TYR A 72 -3.10 1.18 -21.68
N THR A 73 -2.55 0.60 -20.61
CA THR A 73 -1.23 -0.04 -20.65
C THR A 73 -1.30 -1.54 -20.94
N ASN A 74 -2.50 -2.14 -20.91
CA ASN A 74 -2.73 -3.58 -21.16
C ASN A 74 -1.84 -4.45 -20.25
N THR A 75 -1.73 -4.05 -18.98
CA THR A 75 -0.90 -4.71 -17.96
C THR A 75 -1.77 -5.17 -16.80
N PRO A 76 -1.67 -6.44 -16.36
CA PRO A 76 -2.47 -6.99 -15.27
C PRO A 76 -1.89 -6.58 -13.90
N ILE A 77 -1.90 -5.27 -13.62
CA ILE A 77 -1.37 -4.70 -12.38
C ILE A 77 -2.47 -3.87 -11.74
N ALA A 78 -2.90 -4.27 -10.55
CA ALA A 78 -3.77 -3.45 -9.74
C ALA A 78 -2.97 -2.38 -8.98
N LEU A 79 -3.51 -1.17 -8.96
CA LEU A 79 -2.89 0.00 -8.35
C LEU A 79 -3.68 0.43 -7.12
N ALA A 80 -2.97 0.54 -6.00
CA ALA A 80 -3.47 0.95 -4.71
C ALA A 80 -2.41 1.81 -4.01
N PRO A 81 -2.78 2.60 -2.98
CA PRO A 81 -1.82 3.47 -2.31
C PRO A 81 -0.70 2.69 -1.60
N GLY A 82 0.52 3.25 -1.66
CA GLY A 82 1.70 2.68 -1.00
C GLY A 82 1.64 2.86 0.51
N MET A 83 1.38 1.80 1.25
CA MET A 83 1.18 1.83 2.71
C MET A 83 2.35 2.45 3.49
N GLY A 84 3.59 2.23 3.05
CA GLY A 84 4.76 2.80 3.70
C GLY A 84 4.89 4.31 3.56
N LEU A 85 4.54 4.85 2.39
CA LEU A 85 4.54 6.29 2.15
C LEU A 85 3.44 6.97 2.97
N ASN A 86 2.29 6.33 3.14
CA ASN A 86 1.19 6.86 3.95
C ASN A 86 1.54 6.88 5.44
N ALA A 87 2.23 5.84 5.94
CA ALA A 87 2.73 5.81 7.31
C ALA A 87 3.78 6.92 7.56
N PHE A 88 4.71 7.10 6.63
CA PHE A 88 5.70 8.19 6.69
C PHE A 88 5.02 9.57 6.65
N PHE A 89 4.04 9.76 5.75
CA PHE A 89 3.26 10.98 5.64
C PHE A 89 2.56 11.33 6.96
N ALA A 90 1.82 10.38 7.54
CA ALA A 90 1.04 10.65 8.75
C ALA A 90 1.93 10.88 9.98
N PHE A 91 2.84 9.94 10.27
CA PHE A 91 3.58 9.95 11.52
C PHE A 91 4.82 10.84 11.51
N SER A 92 5.54 10.91 10.38
CA SER A 92 6.75 11.72 10.30
C SER A 92 6.46 13.15 9.86
N VAL A 93 5.74 13.34 8.75
CA VAL A 93 5.55 14.68 8.16
C VAL A 93 4.46 15.46 8.91
N VAL A 94 3.28 14.88 9.08
CA VAL A 94 2.17 15.63 9.70
C VAL A 94 2.33 15.70 11.21
N ILE A 95 2.46 14.55 11.87
CA ILE A 95 2.55 14.50 13.35
C ILE A 95 3.95 14.90 13.82
N GLY A 96 5.00 14.29 13.27
CA GLY A 96 6.38 14.50 13.71
C GLY A 96 6.92 15.91 13.45
N MET A 97 6.67 16.47 12.26
CA MET A 97 7.12 17.83 11.89
C MET A 97 6.05 18.91 12.17
N ASN A 98 4.88 18.53 12.70
CA ASN A 98 3.77 19.44 13.02
C ASN A 98 3.27 20.26 11.81
N ILE A 99 3.26 19.65 10.62
CA ILE A 99 2.79 20.29 9.39
C ILE A 99 1.31 19.94 9.18
N PRO A 100 0.42 20.92 8.95
CA PRO A 100 -0.99 20.63 8.65
C PRO A 100 -1.14 19.68 7.46
N TRP A 101 -2.01 18.68 7.57
CA TRP A 101 -2.18 17.65 6.55
C TRP A 101 -2.58 18.22 5.18
N GLN A 102 -3.28 19.37 5.15
CA GLN A 102 -3.63 20.08 3.92
C GLN A 102 -2.38 20.58 3.17
N VAL A 103 -1.42 21.14 3.92
CA VAL A 103 -0.15 21.63 3.35
C VAL A 103 0.69 20.46 2.87
N ALA A 104 0.73 19.37 3.66
CA ALA A 104 1.43 18.16 3.26
C ALA A 104 0.82 17.53 2.00
N LEU A 105 -0.51 17.49 1.85
CA LEU A 105 -1.16 17.01 0.62
C LEU A 105 -0.89 17.94 -0.57
N ALA A 106 -0.82 19.26 -0.37
CA ALA A 106 -0.42 20.19 -1.42
C ALA A 106 1.02 19.90 -1.89
N ALA A 107 1.93 19.59 -0.97
CA ALA A 107 3.28 19.17 -1.31
C ALA A 107 3.30 17.85 -2.10
N VAL A 108 2.48 16.86 -1.72
CA VAL A 108 2.34 15.59 -2.48
C VAL A 108 1.77 15.85 -3.89
N PHE A 109 0.82 16.76 -4.02
CA PHE A 109 0.28 17.13 -5.33
C PHE A 109 1.34 17.78 -6.22
N VAL A 110 2.13 18.71 -5.68
CA VAL A 110 3.24 19.34 -6.40
C VAL A 110 4.33 18.32 -6.76
N GLU A 111 4.64 17.40 -5.84
CA GLU A 111 5.57 16.29 -6.10
C GLU A 111 5.07 15.42 -7.26
N GLY A 112 3.78 15.10 -7.33
CA GLY A 112 3.19 14.38 -8.46
C GLY A 112 3.36 15.11 -9.80
N LEU A 113 3.18 16.43 -9.83
CA LEU A 113 3.43 17.24 -11.04
C LEU A 113 4.90 17.21 -11.44
N ILE A 114 5.80 17.39 -10.48
CA ILE A 114 7.25 17.29 -10.71
C ILE A 114 7.61 15.89 -11.22
N PHE A 115 7.03 14.84 -10.65
CA PHE A 115 7.26 13.46 -11.05
C PHE A 115 6.79 13.16 -12.47
N ILE A 116 5.66 13.74 -12.91
CA ILE A 116 5.22 13.66 -14.31
C ILE A 116 6.25 14.30 -15.24
N VAL A 117 6.71 15.52 -14.93
CA VAL A 117 7.74 16.22 -15.74
C VAL A 117 9.04 15.41 -15.78
N LEU A 118 9.49 14.90 -14.64
CA LEU A 118 10.68 14.06 -14.57
C LEU A 118 10.52 12.74 -15.33
N SER A 119 9.33 12.15 -15.34
CA SER A 119 9.04 10.88 -16.05
C SER A 119 9.04 11.04 -17.57
N LEU A 120 8.75 12.24 -18.09
CA LEU A 120 8.90 12.57 -19.51
C LEU A 120 10.37 12.76 -19.91
N SER A 121 11.25 12.94 -18.94
CA SER A 121 12.70 13.09 -19.15
C SER A 121 13.46 11.81 -18.76
N ARG A 122 14.74 11.72 -19.14
CA ARG A 122 15.65 10.65 -18.64
C ARG A 122 16.16 10.91 -17.22
N ALA A 123 15.79 12.03 -16.60
CA ALA A 123 16.30 12.42 -15.29
C ALA A 123 15.88 11.44 -14.19
N ARG A 124 14.67 10.86 -14.26
CA ARG A 124 14.20 9.85 -13.30
C ARG A 124 15.20 8.68 -13.18
N GLU A 125 15.63 8.13 -14.31
CA GLU A 125 16.52 6.98 -14.34
C GLU A 125 17.92 7.34 -13.83
N SER A 126 18.41 8.53 -14.16
CA SER A 126 19.69 9.05 -13.64
C SER A 126 19.66 9.23 -12.12
N ILE A 127 18.58 9.78 -11.56
CA ILE A 127 18.43 9.94 -10.10
C ILE A 127 18.44 8.57 -9.43
N VAL A 128 17.62 7.62 -9.91
CA VAL A 128 17.55 6.28 -9.34
C VAL A 128 18.89 5.56 -9.45
N ASN A 129 19.61 5.68 -10.55
CA ASN A 129 20.92 5.06 -10.73
C ASN A 129 22.02 5.71 -9.89
N SER A 130 21.84 6.98 -9.47
CA SER A 130 22.77 7.67 -8.58
C SER A 130 22.66 7.21 -7.13
N ILE A 131 21.54 6.59 -6.73
CA ILE A 131 21.35 6.08 -5.38
C ILE A 131 22.08 4.73 -5.25
N PRO A 132 23.05 4.60 -4.32
CA PRO A 132 23.71 3.33 -4.03
C PRO A 132 22.71 2.21 -3.73
N VAL A 133 22.97 1.01 -4.26
CA VAL A 133 22.09 -0.17 -4.06
C VAL A 133 21.85 -0.47 -2.58
N ASN A 134 22.87 -0.28 -1.73
CA ASN A 134 22.75 -0.44 -0.29
C ASN A 134 21.69 0.50 0.32
N LEU A 135 21.66 1.77 -0.10
CA LEU A 135 20.66 2.73 0.37
C LEU A 135 19.25 2.35 -0.10
N LYS A 136 19.10 1.82 -1.32
CA LYS A 136 17.81 1.32 -1.81
C LYS A 136 17.27 0.18 -0.93
N TYR A 137 18.13 -0.77 -0.57
CA TYR A 137 17.74 -1.87 0.32
C TYR A 137 17.43 -1.37 1.73
N SER A 138 18.21 -0.44 2.28
CA SER A 138 17.96 0.14 3.60
C SER A 138 16.61 0.85 3.68
N ILE A 139 16.19 1.57 2.61
CA ILE A 139 14.88 2.23 2.55
C ILE A 139 13.75 1.19 2.64
N THR A 140 13.84 0.11 1.85
CA THR A 140 12.81 -0.96 1.86
C THR A 140 12.72 -1.63 3.23
N VAL A 141 13.86 -2.00 3.82
CA VAL A 141 13.90 -2.64 5.15
C VAL A 141 13.37 -1.69 6.23
N GLY A 142 13.79 -0.43 6.21
CA GLY A 142 13.37 0.58 7.18
C GLY A 142 11.86 0.83 7.15
N ILE A 143 11.29 1.01 5.95
CA ILE A 143 9.84 1.19 5.78
C ILE A 143 9.08 -0.07 6.20
N GLY A 144 9.57 -1.26 5.83
CA GLY A 144 8.95 -2.52 6.22
C GLY A 144 8.91 -2.72 7.73
N LEU A 145 10.04 -2.49 8.41
CA LEU A 145 10.14 -2.59 9.86
C LEU A 145 9.28 -1.53 10.56
N PHE A 146 9.21 -0.32 9.99
CA PHE A 146 8.36 0.75 10.51
C PHE A 146 6.86 0.40 10.43
N ILE A 147 6.39 -0.13 9.29
CA ILE A 147 5.00 -0.58 9.15
C ILE A 147 4.72 -1.76 10.10
N ALA A 148 5.64 -2.71 10.23
CA ALA A 148 5.51 -3.82 11.16
C ALA A 148 5.38 -3.33 12.62
N PHE A 149 6.18 -2.33 13.01
CA PHE A 149 6.10 -1.70 14.32
C PHE A 149 4.74 -1.04 14.55
N ILE A 150 4.22 -0.26 13.59
CA ILE A 150 2.87 0.32 13.67
C ILE A 150 1.80 -0.77 13.77
N GLY A 151 1.99 -1.89 13.06
CA GLY A 151 1.13 -3.07 13.18
C GLY A 151 1.09 -3.64 14.60
N PHE A 152 2.26 -3.77 15.25
CA PHE A 152 2.33 -4.23 16.64
C PHE A 152 1.74 -3.25 17.65
N VAL A 153 1.87 -1.94 17.40
CA VAL A 153 1.22 -0.89 18.21
C VAL A 153 -0.31 -0.98 18.08
N ASN A 154 -0.83 -1.05 16.85
CA ASN A 154 -2.26 -1.17 16.61
C ASN A 154 -2.85 -2.50 17.11
N GLY A 155 -2.05 -3.58 17.06
CA GLY A 155 -2.40 -4.90 17.61
C GLY A 155 -2.29 -4.99 19.14
N GLY A 156 -1.80 -3.95 19.82
CA GLY A 156 -1.65 -3.90 21.28
C GLY A 156 -0.48 -4.71 21.83
N ILE A 157 0.34 -5.34 20.99
CA ILE A 157 1.56 -6.06 21.41
C ILE A 157 2.58 -5.06 21.97
N VAL A 158 2.68 -3.91 21.32
CA VAL A 158 3.54 -2.81 21.74
C VAL A 158 2.68 -1.70 22.34
N ILE A 159 2.98 -1.33 23.58
CA ILE A 159 2.35 -0.21 24.27
C ILE A 159 3.39 0.87 24.60
N LYS A 160 2.93 2.11 24.76
CA LYS A 160 3.79 3.19 25.26
C LYS A 160 4.17 2.89 26.72
N ASN A 161 5.47 2.96 27.00
CA ASN A 161 5.99 2.90 28.35
C ASN A 161 6.78 4.19 28.60
N ASP A 162 6.44 4.95 29.64
CA ASP A 162 7.08 6.24 29.90
C ASP A 162 8.57 6.11 30.29
N ALA A 163 9.02 4.93 30.75
CA ALA A 163 10.41 4.68 31.10
C ALA A 163 11.28 4.18 29.92
N THR A 164 10.70 3.44 28.96
CA THR A 164 11.46 2.78 27.88
C THR A 164 10.99 3.17 26.47
N LEU A 165 10.03 4.10 26.37
CA LEU A 165 9.26 4.46 25.17
C LEU A 165 8.39 3.32 24.61
N VAL A 166 8.86 2.07 24.68
CA VAL A 166 8.22 0.84 24.20
C VAL A 166 8.13 -0.18 25.34
N GLY A 167 6.93 -0.69 25.58
CA GLY A 167 6.64 -1.78 26.51
C GLY A 167 5.82 -2.89 25.86
N ILE A 168 5.72 -4.03 26.54
CA ILE A 168 4.92 -5.18 26.10
C ILE A 168 3.50 -5.03 26.64
N GLY A 169 2.50 -5.18 25.76
CA GLY A 169 1.09 -5.17 26.14
C GLY A 169 0.66 -6.42 26.90
N SER A 170 -0.51 -6.37 27.53
CA SER A 170 -1.05 -7.53 28.26
C SER A 170 -1.46 -8.65 27.29
N PHE A 171 -0.92 -9.86 27.48
CA PHE A 171 -1.27 -11.04 26.69
C PHE A 171 -2.71 -11.55 26.92
N ILE A 172 -3.37 -11.04 27.96
CA ILE A 172 -4.77 -11.37 28.27
C ILE A 172 -5.73 -10.48 27.45
N ASP A 173 -5.23 -9.37 26.88
CA ASP A 173 -6.06 -8.49 26.07
C ASP A 173 -6.48 -9.20 24.77
N LEU A 174 -7.78 -9.11 24.47
CA LEU A 174 -8.40 -9.74 23.31
C LEU A 174 -7.76 -9.26 21.99
N LYS A 175 -7.31 -8.00 21.94
CA LYS A 175 -6.61 -7.44 20.77
C LYS A 175 -5.26 -8.11 20.50
N VAL A 176 -4.50 -8.38 21.56
CA VAL A 176 -3.19 -9.03 21.49
C VAL A 176 -3.36 -10.48 21.04
N LEU A 177 -4.37 -11.16 21.60
CA LEU A 177 -4.69 -12.55 21.24
C LEU A 177 -5.06 -12.69 19.75
N PHE A 178 -5.92 -11.81 19.23
CA PHE A 178 -6.26 -11.82 17.81
C PHE A 178 -5.06 -11.53 16.91
N THR A 179 -4.15 -10.66 17.33
CA THR A 179 -2.93 -10.36 16.58
C THR A 179 -2.00 -11.58 16.51
N PHE A 180 -1.81 -12.29 17.63
CA PHE A 180 -1.03 -13.53 17.66
C PHE A 180 -1.66 -14.65 16.84
N LEU A 181 -2.99 -14.84 16.95
CA LEU A 181 -3.70 -15.82 16.12
C LEU A 181 -3.59 -15.49 14.63
N GLY A 182 -3.73 -14.21 14.26
CA GLY A 182 -3.57 -13.75 12.88
C GLY A 182 -2.17 -14.05 12.33
N LEU A 183 -1.12 -13.70 13.08
CA LEU A 183 0.27 -14.02 12.72
C LEU A 183 0.50 -15.52 12.59
N PHE A 184 -0.06 -16.32 13.49
CA PHE A 184 0.04 -17.77 13.46
C PHE A 184 -0.58 -18.36 12.19
N PHE A 185 -1.79 -17.92 11.82
CA PHE A 185 -2.44 -18.36 10.57
C PHE A 185 -1.66 -17.93 9.33
N ILE A 186 -1.11 -16.71 9.30
CA ILE A 186 -0.29 -16.22 8.19
C ILE A 186 0.91 -17.16 7.97
N VAL A 187 1.66 -17.46 9.03
CA VAL A 187 2.83 -18.35 8.94
C VAL A 187 2.43 -19.76 8.48
N ILE A 188 1.33 -20.32 8.98
CA ILE A 188 0.84 -21.64 8.56
C ILE A 188 0.46 -21.64 7.07
N PHE A 189 -0.31 -20.65 6.62
CA PHE A 189 -0.74 -20.61 5.21
C PHE A 189 0.42 -20.36 4.26
N GLU A 190 1.42 -19.58 4.68
CA GLU A 190 2.67 -19.41 3.93
C GLU A 190 3.46 -20.72 3.83
N GLN A 191 3.63 -21.45 4.95
CA GLN A 191 4.31 -22.75 4.96
C GLN A 191 3.58 -23.80 4.11
N LEU A 192 2.25 -23.78 4.12
CA LEU A 192 1.43 -24.69 3.33
C LEU A 192 1.36 -24.31 1.83
N ASN A 193 2.00 -23.21 1.41
CA ASN A 193 1.96 -22.70 0.03
C ASN A 193 0.53 -22.65 -0.54
N VAL A 194 -0.44 -22.25 0.29
CA VAL A 194 -1.84 -22.15 -0.13
C VAL A 194 -1.92 -21.11 -1.25
N ARG A 195 -2.30 -21.54 -2.46
CA ARG A 195 -2.46 -20.65 -3.60
C ARG A 195 -3.71 -19.78 -3.38
N GLY A 196 -3.49 -18.46 -3.29
CA GLY A 196 -4.54 -17.44 -3.32
C GLY A 196 -5.05 -17.16 -4.73
#